data_AF-A0A7S1D3Q8-F1
#
_entry.id   AF-A0A7S1D3Q8-F1
#
_cell.length_a   1.000
_cell.length_b   1.000
_cell.length_c   1.000
_cell.angle_alpha   90.00
_cell.angle_beta   90.00
_cell.angle_gamma   90.00
#
_symmetry.space_group_name_H-M   'P 1'
#
loop_
_entity.id
_entity.type
_entity.pdbx_description
1 polymer ?
#
loop_
_entity_poly.entity_id
_entity_poly.type
_entity_poly.pdbx_seq_one_letter_code
_entity_poly.pdbx_strand_id
1 'polypeptide(L)'
;TRELIQKDLDRRRPGQSKITTPRNEADSVEILSGLTTEDVTLGTPIAMLVRNKDQRSQDYLQNDMKVAYRPSHADATYDAKYGVRAIAGGGRSSARETIGRVAAGAIA
;
A
#
# COMPACT_ATOMS: atom_id res chain seq x y z
N THR A 1 -6.63 19.60 1.23
CA THR A 1 -5.21 20.02 1.20
C THR A 1 -4.32 18.82 1.50
N ARG A 2 -3.01 18.90 1.22
CA ARG A 2 -2.03 17.81 1.44
C ARG A 2 -2.12 17.21 2.85
N GLU A 3 -2.39 18.06 3.85
CA GLU A 3 -2.58 17.67 5.25
C GLU A 3 -3.80 16.77 5.48
N LEU A 4 -4.92 16.99 4.78
CA LEU A 4 -6.10 16.14 4.91
C LEU A 4 -5.83 14.71 4.40
N ILE A 5 -5.14 14.62 3.27
CA ILE A 5 -4.72 13.34 2.70
C ILE A 5 -3.78 12.63 3.68
N GLN A 6 -2.78 13.34 4.23
CA GLN A 6 -1.86 12.76 5.20
C GLN A 6 -2.58 12.32 6.47
N LYS A 7 -3.55 13.09 6.98
CA LYS A 7 -4.34 12.73 8.17
C LYS A 7 -5.10 11.41 7.97
N ASP A 8 -5.70 11.19 6.81
CA ASP A 8 -6.42 9.95 6.54
C ASP A 8 -5.47 8.77 6.28
N LEU A 9 -4.32 9.01 5.66
CA LEU A 9 -3.25 8.01 5.56
C LEU A 9 -2.68 7.64 6.92
N ASP A 10 -2.51 8.61 7.82
CA ASP A 10 -2.06 8.39 9.17
C ASP A 10 -3.04 7.49 9.91
N ARG A 11 -4.35 7.70 9.77
CA ARG A 11 -5.41 6.83 10.34
C ARG A 11 -5.37 5.40 9.78
N ARG A 12 -5.02 5.23 8.51
CA ARG A 12 -4.89 3.92 7.84
C ARG A 12 -3.62 3.17 8.25
N ARG A 13 -2.58 3.91 8.63
CA ARG A 13 -1.22 3.41 8.83
C ARG A 13 -1.20 2.17 9.73
N PRO A 14 -0.42 1.12 9.39
CA PRO A 14 -0.20 -0.01 10.27
C PRO A 14 0.56 0.39 11.55
N GLY A 15 0.60 -0.50 12.54
CA GLY A 15 1.44 -0.32 13.73
C GLY A 15 0.90 0.69 14.75
N GLN A 16 -0.37 1.12 14.62
CA GLN A 16 -0.99 2.04 15.57
C GLN A 16 -1.36 1.40 16.92
N SER A 17 -1.43 0.07 17.00
CA SER A 17 -1.78 -0.63 18.23
C SER A 17 -0.96 -1.91 18.40
N LYS A 18 -0.92 -2.41 19.64
CA LYS A 18 -0.22 -3.65 20.00
C LYS A 18 -0.74 -4.91 19.29
N ILE A 19 -1.94 -4.85 18.70
CA ILE A 19 -2.58 -5.96 17.97
C ILE A 19 -2.38 -5.89 16.45
N THR A 20 -1.84 -4.77 15.94
CA THR A 20 -1.55 -4.60 14.51
C THR A 20 -0.14 -5.05 14.17
N THR A 21 0.16 -5.22 12.87
CA THR A 21 1.51 -5.56 12.40
C THR A 21 2.56 -4.59 12.97
N PRO A 22 3.76 -5.09 13.35
CA PRO A 22 4.83 -4.25 13.89
C PRO A 22 5.49 -3.34 12.85
N ARG A 23 5.09 -3.43 11.57
CA ARG A 23 5.63 -2.57 10.51
C ARG A 23 5.28 -1.11 10.77
N ASN A 24 6.31 -0.27 10.74
CA ASN A 24 6.17 1.17 10.92
C ASN A 24 6.40 1.88 9.58
N GLU A 25 5.45 1.72 8.67
CA GLU A 25 5.47 2.43 7.39
C GLU A 25 4.89 3.82 7.61
N ALA A 26 5.65 4.88 7.31
CA ALA A 26 5.19 6.26 7.56
C ALA A 26 3.99 6.68 6.69
N ASP A 27 3.65 5.94 5.63
CA ASP A 27 2.59 6.25 4.66
C ASP A 27 2.58 7.72 4.21
N SER A 28 3.77 8.30 4.02
CA SER A 28 3.94 9.70 3.61
C SER A 28 3.60 9.86 2.13
N VAL A 29 2.67 10.78 1.84
CA VAL A 29 2.23 11.08 0.47
C VAL A 29 3.07 12.17 -0.18
N GLU A 30 3.46 11.91 -1.43
CA GLU A 30 4.10 12.84 -2.35
C GLU A 30 3.11 13.11 -3.49
N ILE A 31 2.68 14.37 -3.68
CA ILE A 31 1.79 14.74 -4.78
C ILE A 31 2.64 15.19 -5.96
N LEU A 32 2.50 14.49 -7.08
CA LEU A 32 3.34 14.67 -8.27
C LEU A 32 2.73 15.61 -9.31
N SER A 33 1.40 15.80 -9.31
CA SER A 33 0.70 16.64 -10.30
C SER A 33 -0.71 17.03 -9.85
N GLY A 34 -1.36 17.92 -10.61
CA GLY A 34 -2.79 18.24 -10.48
C GLY A 34 -3.15 19.25 -9.39
N LEU A 35 -2.18 19.69 -8.57
CA LEU A 35 -2.36 20.72 -7.55
C LEU A 35 -1.34 21.86 -7.72
N THR A 36 -1.73 23.08 -7.32
CA THR A 36 -0.80 24.20 -7.16
C THR A 36 0.08 24.04 -5.92
N THR A 37 1.02 24.96 -5.73
CA THR A 37 1.80 25.08 -4.49
C THR A 37 0.91 25.36 -3.28
N GLU A 38 -0.22 26.06 -3.48
CA GLU A 38 -1.21 26.44 -2.46
C GLU A 38 -2.32 25.38 -2.27
N ASP A 39 -2.12 24.15 -2.73
CA ASP A 39 -3.09 23.03 -2.60
C ASP A 39 -4.42 23.22 -3.35
N VAL A 40 -4.46 24.08 -4.37
CA VAL A 40 -5.65 24.27 -5.21
C VAL A 40 -5.62 23.28 -6.38
N THR A 41 -6.75 22.62 -6.66
CA THR A 41 -6.86 21.68 -7.79
C THR A 41 -6.80 22.42 -9.13
N LEU A 42 -5.96 21.93 -10.05
CA LEU A 42 -5.81 22.49 -11.40
C LEU A 42 -6.85 21.97 -12.41
N GLY A 43 -7.70 21.02 -12.01
CA GLY A 43 -8.62 20.32 -12.92
C GLY A 43 -7.95 19.28 -13.82
N THR A 44 -6.62 19.19 -13.78
CA THR A 44 -5.84 18.13 -14.44
C THR A 44 -5.68 16.91 -13.53
N PRO A 45 -5.27 15.74 -14.06
CA PRO A 45 -5.09 14.54 -13.25
C PRO A 45 -4.16 14.76 -12.05
N ILE A 46 -4.58 14.28 -10.88
CA ILE A 46 -3.80 14.34 -9.64
C ILE A 46 -3.10 12.98 -9.45
N ALA A 47 -1.77 12.97 -9.58
CA ALA A 47 -0.97 11.79 -9.28
C ALA A 47 -0.35 11.89 -7.88
N MET A 48 -0.42 10.79 -7.12
CA MET A 48 0.11 10.67 -5.77
C MET A 48 1.00 9.44 -5.64
N LEU A 49 2.08 9.56 -4.88
CA LEU A 49 3.07 8.52 -4.63
C LEU A 49 3.27 8.32 -3.14
N VAL A 50 3.26 7.07 -2.68
CA VAL A 50 3.61 6.70 -1.30
C VAL A 50 4.72 5.66 -1.35
N ARG A 51 5.92 6.04 -0.94
CA ARG A 51 7.10 5.18 -1.01
C ARG A 51 7.02 4.06 0.04
N ASN A 52 7.48 2.87 -0.33
CA ASN A 52 7.62 1.77 0.61
C ASN A 52 9.04 1.78 1.20
N LYS A 53 9.16 2.00 2.52
CA LYS A 53 10.46 2.11 3.22
C LYS A 53 10.79 0.92 4.12
N ASP A 54 9.83 0.06 4.46
CA ASP A 54 10.02 -1.09 5.37
C ASP A 54 9.65 -2.42 4.68
N GLN A 55 10.07 -2.57 3.41
CA GLN A 55 9.88 -3.82 2.69
C GLN A 55 10.89 -4.87 3.16
N ARG A 56 10.46 -5.76 4.04
CA ARG A 56 11.24 -6.92 4.49
C ARG A 56 10.88 -8.16 3.68
N SER A 57 11.50 -8.31 2.52
CA SER A 57 11.29 -9.47 1.64
C SER A 57 11.75 -10.79 2.29
N GLN A 58 12.73 -10.73 3.21
CA GLN A 58 13.33 -11.91 3.84
C GLN A 58 12.36 -12.66 4.78
N ASP A 59 11.46 -11.96 5.47
CA ASP A 59 10.48 -12.55 6.40
C ASP A 59 9.55 -13.55 5.68
N TYR A 60 9.36 -13.37 4.38
CA TYR A 60 8.53 -14.25 3.55
C TYR A 60 9.31 -15.42 2.93
N LEU A 61 10.63 -15.27 2.80
CA LEU A 61 11.49 -16.26 2.13
C LEU A 61 12.02 -17.35 3.06
N GLN A 62 11.97 -17.13 4.38
CA GLN A 62 12.44 -18.08 5.40
C GLN A 62 11.43 -19.19 5.74
N ASN A 63 10.17 -19.07 5.29
CA ASN A 63 9.11 -20.04 5.55
C ASN A 63 8.77 -20.88 4.30
N ASP A 64 8.02 -21.97 4.47
CA ASP A 64 7.50 -22.87 3.41
C ASP A 64 6.66 -22.18 2.30
N MET A 65 6.52 -20.85 2.34
CA MET A 65 5.82 -20.01 1.35
C MET A 65 6.41 -20.04 -0.07
N LYS A 66 7.64 -20.56 -0.23
CA LYS A 66 8.20 -20.88 -1.56
C LYS A 66 7.51 -22.06 -2.21
N VAL A 67 6.92 -22.96 -1.43
CA VAL A 67 6.36 -24.22 -1.93
C VAL A 67 4.85 -24.27 -1.75
N ALA A 68 4.32 -23.74 -0.64
CA ALA A 68 2.90 -23.78 -0.31
C ALA A 68 2.14 -22.48 -0.66
N TYR A 69 0.87 -22.63 -1.05
CA TYR A 69 -0.08 -21.52 -1.15
C TYR A 69 -0.67 -21.19 0.23
N ARG A 70 -0.74 -19.91 0.61
CA ARG A 70 -1.31 -19.53 1.90
C ARG A 70 -2.84 -19.67 1.87
N PRO A 71 -3.46 -20.38 2.83
CA PRO A 71 -4.91 -20.44 2.94
C PRO A 71 -5.53 -19.04 3.06
N SER A 72 -6.67 -18.82 2.40
CA SER A 72 -7.38 -17.52 2.38
C SER A 72 -6.64 -16.36 1.70
N HIS A 73 -5.52 -16.62 1.02
CA HIS A 73 -4.80 -15.63 0.21
C HIS A 73 -4.99 -15.89 -1.28
N ALA A 74 -4.71 -14.87 -2.09
CA ALA A 74 -4.86 -14.94 -3.55
C ALA A 74 -3.74 -15.71 -4.26
N ASP A 75 -2.80 -16.34 -3.54
CA ASP A 75 -1.59 -16.91 -4.14
C ASP A 75 -1.91 -17.93 -5.24
N ALA A 76 -2.77 -18.90 -4.95
CA ALA A 76 -3.12 -19.98 -5.88
C ALA A 76 -3.92 -19.47 -7.09
N THR A 77 -4.87 -18.55 -6.86
CA THR A 77 -5.70 -18.01 -7.93
C THR A 77 -4.93 -17.05 -8.83
N TYR A 78 -3.97 -16.28 -8.29
CA TYR A 78 -3.06 -15.45 -9.09
C TYR A 78 -2.14 -16.30 -9.96
N ASP A 79 -1.54 -17.33 -9.38
CA ASP A 79 -0.62 -18.23 -10.09
C ASP A 79 -1.35 -18.99 -11.20
N ALA A 80 -2.52 -19.57 -10.91
CA ALA A 80 -3.35 -20.25 -11.90
C ALA A 80 -3.80 -19.34 -13.06
N LYS A 81 -4.06 -18.06 -12.79
CA LYS A 81 -4.55 -17.11 -13.80
C LYS A 81 -3.43 -16.48 -14.64
N TYR A 82 -2.30 -16.16 -14.02
CA TYR A 82 -1.25 -15.34 -14.63
C TYR A 82 0.10 -16.07 -14.79
N GLY A 83 0.25 -17.28 -14.24
CA GLY A 83 1.49 -18.05 -14.27
C GLY A 83 2.66 -17.41 -13.52
N VAL A 84 2.38 -16.43 -12.66
CA VAL A 84 3.38 -15.69 -11.88
C VAL A 84 2.93 -15.53 -10.42
N ARG A 85 3.87 -15.71 -9.50
CA ARG A 85 3.61 -15.63 -8.06
C ARG A 85 4.58 -14.69 -7.34
N ALA A 86 4.02 -13.76 -6.57
CA ALA A 86 4.80 -12.84 -5.74
C ALA A 86 5.18 -13.50 -4.40
N ILE A 87 6.14 -14.41 -4.41
CA ILE A 87 6.52 -15.24 -3.23
C ILE A 87 6.96 -14.38 -2.03
N ALA A 88 7.57 -13.22 -2.28
CA ALA A 88 8.06 -12.32 -1.24
C ALA A 88 6.96 -11.49 -0.54
N GLY A 89 5.67 -11.83 -0.70
CA GLY A 89 4.57 -11.12 -0.03
C GLY A 89 3.20 -11.34 -0.68
N GLY A 90 2.30 -10.37 -0.52
CA GLY A 90 0.97 -10.38 -1.17
C GLY A 90 0.96 -9.77 -2.58
N GLY A 91 2.07 -9.21 -3.06
CA GLY A 91 2.14 -8.51 -4.34
C GLY A 91 0.98 -7.51 -4.51
N ARG A 92 0.26 -7.63 -5.65
CA ARG A 92 -0.92 -6.80 -5.96
C ARG A 92 -2.12 -7.04 -5.03
N SER A 93 -2.31 -8.24 -4.49
CA SER A 93 -3.41 -8.53 -3.58
C SER A 93 -3.14 -8.10 -2.13
N SER A 94 -2.01 -7.45 -1.87
CA SER A 94 -1.68 -6.91 -0.56
C SER A 94 -2.61 -5.78 -0.15
N ALA A 95 -2.94 -5.71 1.15
CA ALA A 95 -3.66 -4.59 1.76
C ALA A 95 -2.95 -3.22 1.57
N ARG A 96 -1.67 -3.21 1.15
CA ARG A 96 -0.94 -1.98 0.76
C ARG A 96 -1.68 -1.16 -0.28
N GLU A 97 -2.47 -1.81 -1.15
CA GLU A 97 -3.29 -1.16 -2.17
C GLU A 97 -4.27 -0.14 -1.60
N THR A 98 -4.77 -0.38 -0.38
CA THR A 98 -5.75 0.50 0.28
C THR A 98 -5.22 1.92 0.53
N ILE A 99 -3.90 2.13 0.53
CA ILE A 99 -3.29 3.47 0.56
C ILE A 99 -3.80 4.31 -0.61
N GLY A 100 -3.80 3.76 -1.83
CA GLY A 100 -4.26 4.47 -3.01
C GLY A 100 -5.74 4.84 -2.90
N ARG A 101 -6.55 3.95 -2.30
CA ARG A 101 -7.98 4.21 -2.07
C ARG A 101 -8.22 5.32 -1.05
N VAL A 102 -7.49 5.30 0.06
CA VAL A 102 -7.61 6.33 1.10
C VAL A 102 -7.11 7.68 0.58
N ALA A 103 -5.98 7.70 -0.12
CA ALA A 103 -5.44 8.93 -0.70
C ALA A 103 -6.40 9.56 -1.72
N ALA A 104 -6.98 8.75 -2.61
CA ALA A 104 -8.00 9.21 -3.56
C ALA A 104 -9.30 9.61 -2.85
N GLY A 105 -9.73 8.85 -1.84
CA GLY A 105 -10.93 9.13 -1.05
C GLY A 105 -10.85 10.42 -0.24
N ALA A 106 -9.65 10.84 0.17
CA ALA A 106 -9.44 12.13 0.85
C ALA A 106 -9.58 13.35 -0.08
N ILE A 107 -9.62 13.13 -1.41
CA ILE A 107 -9.90 14.16 -2.42
C ILE A 107 -11.39 14.16 -2.83
N ALA A 108 -12.07 13.03 -2.66
CA ALA A 108 -13.44 12.79 -3.14
C ALA A 108 -14.52 13.64 -2.47
#